data_AF-A0A2V7WV73-F1
#
_entry.id   AF-A0A2V7WV73-F1
#
_cell.length_a   1.000
_cell.length_b   1.000
_cell.length_c   1.000
_cell.angle_alpha   90.00
_cell.angle_beta   90.00
_cell.angle_gamma   90.00
#
_symmetry.space_group_name_H-M   'P 1'
#
loop_
_entity.id
_entity.type
_entity.pdbx_description
1 polymer ?
#
loop_
_entity_poly.entity_id
_entity_poly.type
_entity_poly.pdbx_seq_one_letter_code
_entity_poly.pdbx_strand_id
1 'polypeptide(L)'
;MIGPRPSREGLGPSPSRGTVAGNPRIDELRKKLDREPGSRLFAQLAEELRKDGDLEDVIRVAREGLQKHSNYPSARMTLGRALFDTGDWSAARA
;
A
#
# COMPACT_ATOMS: atom_id res chain seq x y z
N MET A 1 -11.53 8.40 -36.84
CA MET A 1 -12.50 8.70 -35.77
C MET A 1 -12.54 7.47 -34.87
N ILE A 2 -12.14 7.64 -33.61
CA ILE A 2 -11.75 6.57 -32.68
C ILE A 2 -13.01 6.03 -32.02
N GLY A 3 -13.22 4.71 -32.09
CA GLY A 3 -14.43 4.03 -31.59
C GLY A 3 -14.65 4.18 -30.08
N PRO A 4 -15.87 3.89 -29.59
CA PRO A 4 -16.19 4.01 -28.17
C PRO A 4 -15.47 2.90 -27.38
N ARG A 5 -14.86 3.28 -26.25
CA ARG A 5 -14.21 2.34 -25.33
C ARG A 5 -15.29 1.50 -24.61
N PRO A 6 -15.16 0.17 -24.54
CA PRO A 6 -16.12 -0.65 -23.82
C PRO A 6 -16.03 -0.41 -22.31
N SER A 7 -17.20 -0.54 -21.71
CA SER A 7 -17.55 -0.35 -20.32
C SER A 7 -16.60 -1.05 -19.35
N ARG A 8 -16.24 -0.31 -18.30
CA ARG A 8 -15.45 -0.73 -17.15
C ARG A 8 -16.25 -1.78 -16.37
N GLU A 9 -15.99 -3.05 -16.68
CA GLU A 9 -16.55 -4.19 -15.95
C GLU A 9 -16.13 -4.14 -14.48
N GLY A 10 -17.06 -4.59 -13.63
CA GLY A 10 -17.06 -4.33 -12.20
C GLY A 10 -15.83 -4.85 -11.47
N LEU A 11 -15.13 -3.94 -10.81
CA LEU A 11 -14.21 -4.28 -9.74
C LEU A 11 -15.04 -4.45 -8.46
N GLY A 12 -15.65 -5.63 -8.31
CA GLY A 12 -16.01 -6.11 -6.97
C GLY A 12 -14.75 -6.12 -6.10
N PRO A 13 -14.85 -5.90 -4.78
CA PRO A 13 -13.69 -6.00 -3.90
C PRO A 13 -13.14 -7.43 -3.99
N SER A 14 -11.97 -7.59 -4.61
CA SER A 14 -11.21 -8.84 -4.55
C SER A 14 -10.99 -9.18 -3.08
N PRO A 15 -11.40 -10.36 -2.61
CA PRO A 15 -11.04 -10.82 -1.28
C PRO A 15 -9.59 -11.26 -1.35
N SER A 16 -8.66 -10.32 -1.17
CA SER A 16 -7.24 -10.62 -0.93
C SER A 16 -7.14 -11.25 0.46
N ARG A 17 -7.48 -12.55 0.53
CA ARG A 17 -7.06 -13.46 1.59
C ARG A 17 -5.56 -13.71 1.41
N GLY A 18 -4.76 -12.73 1.83
CA GLY A 18 -3.36 -12.93 2.17
C GLY A 18 -3.28 -13.59 3.55
N THR A 19 -3.08 -14.89 3.55
CA THR A 19 -2.44 -15.75 4.56
C THR A 19 -2.52 -15.33 6.03
N VAL A 20 -3.28 -16.13 6.79
CA VAL A 20 -3.46 -16.09 8.26
C VAL A 20 -2.21 -16.55 9.04
N ALA A 21 -1.02 -16.16 8.58
CA ALA A 21 0.23 -16.28 9.33
C ALA A 21 0.76 -14.87 9.57
N GLY A 22 0.02 -14.10 10.36
CA GLY A 22 0.34 -12.71 10.66
C GLY A 22 1.76 -12.60 11.20
N ASN A 23 2.63 -11.95 10.43
CA ASN A 23 3.93 -11.58 10.90
C ASN A 23 3.75 -10.74 12.18
N PRO A 24 4.20 -11.22 13.35
CA PRO A 24 3.89 -10.57 14.62
C PRO A 24 4.38 -9.12 14.65
N ARG A 25 5.40 -8.80 13.85
CA ARG A 25 5.91 -7.45 13.69
C ARG A 25 4.91 -6.53 12.98
N ILE A 26 4.20 -7.02 11.97
CA ILE A 26 3.17 -6.28 11.24
C ILE A 26 2.01 -5.96 12.17
N ASP A 27 1.54 -6.94 12.93
CA ASP A 27 0.47 -6.76 13.92
C ASP A 27 0.82 -5.74 15.01
N GLU A 28 2.03 -5.81 15.56
CA GLU A 28 2.52 -4.83 16.53
C GLU A 28 2.57 -3.42 15.95
N LEU A 29 3.08 -3.27 14.71
CA LEU A 29 3.19 -1.99 14.04
C LEU A 29 1.82 -1.40 13.71
N ARG A 30 0.84 -2.22 13.28
CA ARG A 30 -0.56 -1.78 13.09
C ARG A 30 -1.17 -1.26 14.39
N LYS A 31 -1.08 -2.03 15.47
CA LYS A 31 -1.61 -1.62 16.79
C LYS A 31 -0.97 -0.32 17.30
N LYS A 32 0.33 -0.14 17.09
CA LYS A 32 1.02 1.10 17.48
C LYS A 32 0.63 2.26 16.58
N LEU A 33 0.47 2.04 15.28
CA LEU A 33 0.02 3.07 14.35
C LEU A 33 -1.43 3.49 14.63
N ASP A 34 -2.29 2.58 15.05
CA ASP A 34 -3.67 2.91 15.48
C ASP A 34 -3.69 3.79 16.73
N ARG A 35 -2.74 3.59 17.64
CA ARG A 35 -2.56 4.44 18.83
C ARG A 35 -1.92 5.79 18.48
N GLU A 36 -0.97 5.78 17.56
CA GLU A 36 -0.18 6.94 17.15
C GLU A 36 -0.22 7.13 15.62
N PRO A 37 -1.38 7.57 15.07
CA PRO A 37 -1.59 7.65 13.63
C PRO A 37 -0.81 8.78 12.94
N GLY A 38 -0.15 9.65 13.72
CA GLY A 38 0.80 10.65 13.26
C GLY A 38 2.27 10.25 13.48
N SER A 39 2.52 8.97 13.76
CA SER A 39 3.87 8.46 13.92
C SER A 39 4.42 7.92 12.60
N ARG A 40 5.74 7.94 12.46
CA ARG A 40 6.48 7.43 11.29
C ARG A 40 6.45 5.91 11.18
N LEU A 41 5.69 5.23 12.05
CA LEU A 41 5.53 3.78 12.09
C LEU A 41 4.90 3.22 10.82
N PHE A 42 4.09 4.00 10.10
CA PHE A 42 3.52 3.58 8.82
C PHE A 42 4.58 3.19 7.79
N ALA A 43 5.75 3.85 7.80
CA ALA A 43 6.84 3.52 6.88
C ALA A 43 7.50 2.18 7.23
N GLN A 44 7.62 1.87 8.53
CA GLN A 44 8.10 0.56 9.00
C GLN A 44 7.08 -0.53 8.67
N LEU A 45 5.79 -0.27 8.90
CA LEU A 45 4.71 -1.18 8.57
C LEU A 45 4.68 -1.49 7.07
N ALA A 46 4.77 -0.45 6.23
CA ALA A 46 4.81 -0.59 4.78
C ALA A 46 6.02 -1.42 4.31
N GLU A 47 7.18 -1.27 4.92
CA GLU A 47 8.35 -2.07 4.54
C GLU A 47 8.22 -3.55 4.94
N GLU A 48 7.67 -3.84 6.12
CA GLU A 48 7.41 -5.22 6.54
C GLU A 48 6.35 -5.88 5.66
N LEU A 49 5.26 -5.18 5.33
CA LEU A 49 4.24 -5.66 4.37
C LEU A 49 4.86 -5.93 2.99
N ARG A 50 5.82 -5.11 2.57
CA ARG A 50 6.50 -5.29 1.27
C ARG A 50 7.36 -6.56 1.27
N LYS A 51 8.00 -6.88 2.40
CA LYS A 51 8.77 -8.13 2.57
C LYS A 51 7.88 -9.37 2.58
N ASP A 52 6.70 -9.26 3.19
CA ASP A 52 5.68 -10.33 3.18
C ASP A 52 5.05 -10.53 1.78
N GLY A 53 5.19 -9.54 0.88
CA GLY A 53 4.65 -9.59 -0.47
C GLY A 53 3.22 -9.03 -0.58
N ASP A 54 2.67 -8.48 0.50
CA ASP A 54 1.34 -7.86 0.56
C ASP A 54 1.35 -6.44 -0.04
N LEU A 55 1.71 -6.35 -1.32
CA LEU A 55 1.96 -5.07 -1.99
C LEU A 55 0.74 -4.13 -2.01
N GLU A 56 -0.48 -4.67 -2.07
CA GLU A 56 -1.72 -3.86 -1.99
C GLU A 56 -1.81 -3.12 -0.65
N ASP A 57 -1.47 -3.81 0.43
CA ASP A 57 -1.53 -3.28 1.79
C ASP A 57 -0.38 -2.28 2.03
N VAL A 58 0.79 -2.50 1.42
CA VAL A 58 1.88 -1.51 1.36
C VAL A 58 1.39 -0.20 0.76
N ILE A 59 0.74 -0.29 -0.41
CA ILE A 59 0.25 0.89 -1.13
C ILE A 59 -0.75 1.66 -0.27
N ARG A 60 -1.69 0.94 0.35
CA ARG A 60 -2.71 1.53 1.23
C ARG A 60 -2.08 2.25 2.42
N VAL A 61 -1.25 1.56 3.21
CA VAL A 61 -0.60 2.11 4.41
C VAL A 61 0.32 3.28 4.07
N ALA A 62 1.12 3.17 3.01
CA ALA A 62 2.02 4.23 2.61
C ALA A 62 1.26 5.47 2.11
N ARG A 63 0.15 5.31 1.36
CA ARG A 63 -0.69 6.44 0.93
C ARG A 63 -1.36 7.13 2.11
N GLU A 64 -1.96 6.38 3.03
CA GLU A 64 -2.59 6.94 4.24
C GLU A 64 -1.58 7.70 5.11
N GLY A 65 -0.40 7.12 5.33
CA GLY A 65 0.66 7.77 6.10
C GLY A 65 1.24 9.01 5.41
N LEU A 66 1.41 8.98 4.08
CA LEU A 66 1.89 10.13 3.30
C LEU A 66 0.88 11.27 3.20
N GLN A 67 -0.42 11.02 3.38
CA GLN A 67 -1.41 12.10 3.51
C GLN A 67 -1.15 12.94 4.77
N LYS A 68 -0.71 12.32 5.86
CA LYS A 68 -0.38 12.99 7.13
C LYS A 68 1.07 13.48 7.17
N HIS A 69 1.98 12.71 6.57
CA HIS A 69 3.42 12.98 6.51
C HIS A 69 3.89 13.08 5.06
N SER A 70 3.44 14.14 4.37
CA SER A 70 3.79 14.37 2.98
C SER A 70 5.30 14.45 2.75
N ASN A 71 6.07 14.92 3.73
CA ASN A 71 7.53 14.98 3.67
C ASN A 71 8.21 13.73 4.27
N TYR A 72 7.87 12.54 3.78
CA TYR A 72 8.49 11.29 4.23
C TYR A 72 9.09 10.49 3.06
N PRO A 73 10.35 10.77 2.65
CA PRO A 73 10.97 10.21 1.46
C PRO A 73 11.03 8.67 1.46
N SER A 74 11.34 8.05 2.61
CA SER A 74 11.42 6.59 2.72
C SER A 74 10.09 5.91 2.39
N ALA A 75 8.96 6.46 2.87
CA ALA A 75 7.65 5.89 2.56
C ALA A 75 7.24 6.11 1.11
N ARG A 76 7.63 7.23 0.48
CA ARG A 76 7.46 7.42 -0.97
C ARG A 76 8.24 6.39 -1.76
N MET A 77 9.45 6.07 -1.33
CA MET A 77 10.29 5.06 -2.00
C MET A 77 9.66 3.66 -1.89
N THR A 78 9.22 3.26 -0.69
CA THR A 78 8.52 1.98 -0.48
C THR A 78 7.22 1.92 -1.29
N LEU A 79 6.44 3.01 -1.35
CA LEU A 79 5.23 3.10 -2.17
C LEU A 79 5.56 2.94 -3.67
N GLY A 80 6.55 3.67 -4.17
CA GLY A 80 6.97 3.58 -5.57
C GLY A 80 7.43 2.17 -5.94
N ARG A 81 8.14 1.50 -5.03
CA ARG A 81 8.57 0.10 -5.24
C ARG A 81 7.38 -0.85 -5.26
N ALA A 82 6.43 -0.71 -4.34
CA ALA A 82 5.23 -1.55 -4.33
C ALA A 82 4.35 -1.35 -5.57
N LEU A 83 4.21 -0.10 -6.06
CA LEU A 83 3.50 0.19 -7.31
C LEU A 83 4.21 -0.38 -8.55
N PHE A 84 5.54 -0.41 -8.54
CA PHE A 84 6.34 -1.05 -9.59
C PHE A 84 6.18 -2.58 -9.55
N ASP A 85 6.32 -3.17 -8.36
CA ASP A 85 6.30 -4.63 -8.17
C ASP A 85 4.88 -5.22 -8.40
N THR A 86 3.81 -4.46 -8.19
CA THR A 86 2.42 -4.86 -8.55
C THR A 86 2.16 -4.90 -10.05
N GLY A 87 3.09 -4.44 -10.88
CA GLY A 87 2.89 -4.34 -12.34
C GLY A 87 1.84 -3.29 -12.73
N ASP A 88 1.47 -2.41 -11.80
CA ASP A 88 0.49 -1.36 -12.02
C ASP A 88 1.18 -0.10 -12.60
N TRP A 89 1.77 -0.29 -13.78
CA TRP A 89 2.60 0.70 -14.49
C TRP A 89 1.88 2.03 -14.81
N SER A 90 0.55 2.08 -14.67
CA SER A 90 -0.25 3.30 -14.84
C SER A 90 -0.26 4.19 -13.60
N ALA A 91 -0.10 3.64 -12.40
CA ALA A 91 -0.19 4.41 -11.15
C ALA A 91 1.16 4.98 -10.67
N ALA A 92 2.29 4.47 -11.20
CA ALA A 92 3.64 4.89 -10.80
C ALA A 92 4.11 6.22 -11.44
N ARG A 93 3.33 6.80 -12.36
CA ARG A 93 3.75 7.97 -13.17
C ARG A 93 3.04 9.30 -12.86
N ALA A 94 2.14 9.35 -11.87
CA ALA A 94 1.35 10.55 -11.55
C ALA A 94 1.96 11.39 -10.43
#